data_AF-A0A7C1J5N6-F1
#
_entry.id   AF-A0A7C1J5N6-F1
#
_cell.length_a   1.000
_cell.length_b   1.000
_cell.length_c   1.000
_cell.angle_alpha   90.00
_cell.angle_beta   90.00
_cell.angle_gamma   90.00
#
_symmetry.space_group_name_H-M   'P 1'
#
loop_
_entity.id
_entity.type
_entity.pdbx_description
1 polymer ?
#
loop_
_entity_poly.entity_id
_entity_poly.type
_entity_poly.pdbx_seq_one_letter_code
_entity_poly.pdbx_strand_id
1 'polypeptide(L)'
;MPQLTVLPDYHFLLIAPNLGAEWLFDAARSYWDRFRPTVISDLELASLIPPQRLIVITVVARRDAISQIGVDISQRMPMAIFDPVVEDTFDNMRNTLNQRAFANQPFGAPMATLPPTLDPNQPIIPTPRVPTSRPPAGFITATPSPDVNAVPTQPPNLTPVQPTPGPVTGG
;
A
#
# COMPACT_ATOMS: atom_id res chain seq x y z
N MET A 1 1.27 -3.43 3.78
CA MET A 1 -0.05 -3.29 4.42
C MET A 1 -1.01 -4.25 3.73
N PRO A 2 -1.93 -4.92 4.44
CA PRO A 2 -2.94 -5.76 3.80
C PRO A 2 -3.79 -4.88 2.87
N GLN A 3 -4.00 -5.31 1.63
CA GLN A 3 -4.92 -4.61 0.74
C GLN A 3 -6.36 -4.89 1.18
N LEU A 4 -7.16 -3.84 1.31
CA LEU A 4 -8.60 -3.97 1.56
C LEU A 4 -9.28 -4.53 0.30
N THR A 5 -9.77 -5.75 0.42
CA THR A 5 -10.53 -6.45 -0.62
C THR A 5 -12.03 -6.20 -0.55
N VAL A 6 -12.50 -5.55 0.53
CA VAL A 6 -13.91 -5.24 0.80
C VAL A 6 -14.01 -3.79 1.28
N LEU A 7 -15.10 -3.09 0.91
CA LEU A 7 -15.40 -1.75 1.39
C LEU A 7 -15.68 -1.78 2.91
N PRO A 8 -15.12 -0.86 3.72
CA PRO A 8 -15.42 -0.82 5.14
C PRO A 8 -16.87 -0.42 5.41
N ASP A 9 -17.41 -0.89 6.53
CA ASP A 9 -18.70 -0.41 7.05
C ASP A 9 -18.58 1.06 7.49
N TYR A 10 -17.44 1.43 8.07
CA TYR A 10 -17.15 2.78 8.56
C TYR A 10 -15.77 3.23 8.11
N HIS A 11 -15.71 4.40 7.49
CA HIS A 11 -14.46 5.08 7.15
C HIS A 11 -14.37 6.37 7.93
N PHE A 12 -13.40 6.44 8.85
CA PHE A 12 -13.09 7.62 9.63
C PHE A 12 -11.84 8.32 9.09
N LEU A 13 -11.88 9.65 9.10
CA LEU A 13 -10.73 10.51 8.87
C LEU A 13 -10.38 11.19 10.19
N LEU A 14 -9.32 10.71 10.84
CA LEU A 14 -8.81 11.28 12.09
C LEU A 14 -7.70 12.29 11.78
N ILE A 15 -7.83 13.47 12.32
CA ILE A 15 -6.86 14.56 12.15
C ILE A 15 -6.10 14.70 13.45
N ALA A 16 -4.78 14.64 13.40
CA ALA A 16 -3.98 14.88 14.59
C ALA A 16 -4.24 16.30 15.15
N PRO A 17 -4.37 16.47 16.48
CA PRO A 17 -4.73 17.75 17.09
C PRO A 17 -3.77 18.91 16.76
N ASN A 18 -2.52 18.58 16.38
CA ASN A 18 -1.47 19.54 16.06
C ASN A 18 -1.54 20.08 14.62
N LEU A 19 -2.49 19.63 13.78
CA LEU A 19 -2.62 20.07 12.38
C LEU A 19 -3.61 21.23 12.17
N GLY A 20 -4.41 21.58 13.19
CA GLY A 20 -5.42 22.64 13.09
C GLY A 20 -6.65 22.25 12.25
N ALA A 21 -7.73 23.03 12.36
CA ALA A 21 -8.99 22.77 11.66
C ALA A 21 -8.95 23.22 10.19
N GLU A 22 -8.13 24.21 9.88
CA GLU A 22 -7.84 24.72 8.54
C GLU A 22 -7.39 23.61 7.58
N TRP A 23 -6.74 22.59 8.12
CA TRP A 23 -6.30 21.44 7.34
C TRP A 23 -7.45 20.69 6.68
N LEU A 24 -8.57 20.52 7.39
CA LEU A 24 -9.71 19.75 6.89
C LEU A 24 -10.34 20.45 5.67
N PHE A 25 -10.41 21.77 5.71
CA PHE A 25 -11.14 22.53 4.71
C PHE A 25 -10.36 22.74 3.41
N ASP A 26 -9.03 22.81 3.44
CA ASP A 26 -8.21 23.02 2.24
C ASP A 26 -7.47 21.76 1.77
N ALA A 27 -6.80 21.02 2.66
CA ALA A 27 -5.99 19.86 2.25
C ALA A 27 -6.82 18.61 1.96
N ALA A 28 -7.87 18.37 2.75
CA ALA A 28 -8.67 17.15 2.64
C ALA A 28 -9.90 17.29 1.75
N ARG A 29 -10.17 18.46 1.16
CA ARG A 29 -11.41 18.73 0.43
C ARG A 29 -11.69 17.73 -0.68
N SER A 30 -10.73 17.49 -1.59
CA SER A 30 -10.91 16.57 -2.72
C SER A 30 -11.11 15.13 -2.24
N TYR A 31 -10.36 14.74 -1.21
CA TYR A 31 -10.47 13.40 -0.60
C TYR A 31 -11.83 13.20 0.05
N TRP A 32 -12.29 14.18 0.83
CA TRP A 32 -13.60 14.16 1.46
C TRP A 32 -14.71 14.17 0.41
N ASP A 33 -14.56 14.96 -0.66
CA ASP A 33 -15.56 15.03 -1.72
C ASP A 33 -15.74 13.69 -2.44
N ARG A 34 -14.63 12.95 -2.61
CA ARG A 34 -14.61 11.66 -3.28
C ARG A 34 -15.11 10.50 -2.42
N PHE A 35 -14.64 10.40 -1.19
CA PHE A 35 -14.85 9.21 -0.34
C PHE A 35 -15.83 9.43 0.81
N ARG A 36 -16.16 10.69 1.13
CA ARG A 36 -17.08 11.10 2.20
C ARG A 36 -16.83 10.40 3.55
N PRO A 37 -15.57 10.33 4.05
CA PRO A 37 -15.29 9.77 5.36
C PRO A 37 -15.95 10.61 6.45
N THR A 38 -16.24 9.98 7.59
CA THR A 38 -16.65 10.69 8.80
C THR A 38 -15.42 11.30 9.45
N VAL A 39 -15.39 12.62 9.58
CA VAL A 39 -14.26 13.32 10.18
C VAL A 39 -14.40 13.29 11.70
N ILE A 40 -13.33 12.90 12.38
CA ILE A 40 -13.28 12.82 13.84
C ILE A 40 -12.02 13.54 14.37
N SER A 41 -12.15 14.15 15.55
CA SER A 41 -11.05 14.78 16.31
C SER A 41 -10.39 13.85 17.31
N ASP A 42 -11.10 12.80 17.69
CA ASP A 42 -10.72 11.83 18.71
C ASP A 42 -11.27 10.44 18.35
N LEU A 43 -10.89 9.43 19.14
CA LEU A 43 -11.30 8.04 18.90
C LEU A 43 -12.60 7.67 19.63
N GLU A 44 -13.25 8.58 20.35
CA GLU A 44 -14.42 8.24 21.18
C GLU A 44 -15.57 7.77 20.29
N LEU A 45 -15.88 8.51 19.22
CA LEU A 45 -16.95 8.13 18.30
C LEU A 45 -16.66 6.77 17.63
N ALA A 46 -15.42 6.54 17.20
CA ALA A 46 -15.03 5.28 16.56
C ALA A 46 -15.13 4.10 17.55
N SER A 47 -14.87 4.32 18.83
CA SER A 47 -14.95 3.29 19.87
C SER A 47 -16.38 2.83 20.19
N LEU A 48 -17.40 3.58 19.78
CA LEU A 48 -18.80 3.21 19.94
C LEU A 48 -19.28 2.23 18.85
N ILE A 49 -18.48 2.01 17.81
CA ILE A 49 -18.85 1.10 16.72
C ILE A 49 -18.71 -0.36 17.18
N PRO A 50 -19.71 -1.23 16.96
CA PRO A 50 -19.63 -2.63 17.35
C PRO A 50 -18.44 -3.36 16.70
N PRO A 51 -17.77 -4.28 17.41
CA PRO A 51 -16.54 -4.93 16.95
C PRO A 51 -16.75 -5.86 15.75
N GLN A 52 -17.99 -6.20 15.39
CA GLN A 52 -18.32 -6.99 14.20
C GLN A 52 -18.30 -6.18 12.90
N ARG A 53 -18.10 -4.86 12.98
CA ARG A 53 -18.07 -3.97 11.82
C ARG A 53 -16.64 -3.71 11.37
N LEU A 54 -16.44 -3.64 10.07
CA LEU A 54 -15.15 -3.30 9.49
C LEU A 54 -14.96 -1.79 9.54
N ILE A 55 -14.04 -1.35 10.39
CA ILE A 55 -13.68 0.06 10.56
C ILE A 55 -12.31 0.30 9.93
N VAL A 56 -12.21 1.32 9.09
CA VAL A 56 -10.92 1.85 8.64
C VAL A 56 -10.78 3.27 9.15
N ILE A 57 -9.64 3.55 9.79
CA ILE A 57 -9.30 4.88 10.30
C ILE A 57 -8.10 5.37 9.49
N THR A 58 -8.37 6.31 8.59
CA THR A 58 -7.32 7.08 7.92
C THR A 58 -6.85 8.15 8.89
N VAL A 59 -5.61 8.02 9.38
CA VAL A 59 -5.02 8.97 10.33
C VAL A 59 -4.09 9.89 9.60
N VAL A 60 -4.37 11.18 9.66
CA VAL A 60 -3.50 12.20 9.11
C VAL A 60 -2.74 12.86 10.25
N ALA A 61 -1.42 12.66 10.27
CA ALA A 61 -0.57 13.12 11.35
C ALA A 61 0.86 13.39 10.87
N ARG A 62 1.60 14.15 11.67
CA ARG A 62 3.05 14.26 11.55
C ARG A 62 3.74 13.01 12.11
N ARG A 63 5.01 12.83 11.74
CA ARG A 63 5.80 11.64 12.09
C ARG A 63 5.98 11.42 13.59
N ASP A 64 6.02 12.50 14.37
CA ASP A 64 6.16 12.47 15.83
C ASP A 64 4.89 11.97 16.55
N ALA A 65 3.71 12.21 15.98
CA ALA A 65 2.44 11.85 16.61
C ALA A 65 1.90 10.46 16.19
N ILE A 66 2.26 9.98 14.99
CA ILE A 66 1.62 8.79 14.40
C ILE A 66 1.80 7.51 15.24
N SER A 67 2.97 7.34 15.87
CA SER A 67 3.25 6.15 16.68
C SER A 67 2.34 6.07 17.90
N GLN A 68 2.15 7.18 18.60
CA GLN A 68 1.25 7.23 19.77
C GLN A 68 -0.19 6.95 19.35
N ILE A 69 -0.67 7.58 18.28
CA ILE A 69 -2.04 7.38 17.78
C ILE A 69 -2.25 5.91 17.36
N GLY A 70 -1.27 5.29 16.71
CA GLY A 70 -1.33 3.87 16.35
C GLY A 70 -1.47 2.96 17.56
N VAL A 71 -0.74 3.25 18.65
CA VAL A 71 -0.89 2.54 19.93
C VAL A 71 -2.28 2.74 20.50
N ASP A 72 -2.78 3.98 20.55
CA ASP A 72 -4.11 4.28 21.09
C ASP A 72 -5.23 3.56 20.31
N ILE A 73 -5.14 3.52 18.97
CA ILE A 73 -6.06 2.76 18.13
C ILE A 73 -5.97 1.26 18.44
N SER A 74 -4.76 0.70 18.52
CA SER A 74 -4.57 -0.72 18.78
C SER A 74 -5.14 -1.18 20.13
N GLN A 75 -5.09 -0.32 21.14
CA GLN A 75 -5.61 -0.61 22.48
C GLN A 75 -7.14 -0.48 22.56
N ARG A 76 -7.70 0.55 21.93
CA ARG A 76 -9.14 0.86 22.02
C ARG A 76 -9.97 0.07 21.01
N MET A 77 -9.42 -0.17 19.83
CA MET A 77 -10.12 -0.75 18.67
C MET A 77 -9.19 -1.72 17.94
N PRO A 78 -8.89 -2.89 18.52
CA PRO A 78 -7.90 -3.83 17.97
C PRO A 78 -8.30 -4.41 16.60
N MET A 79 -9.58 -4.32 16.24
CA MET A 79 -10.12 -4.78 14.95
C MET A 79 -10.12 -3.69 13.88
N ALA A 80 -9.84 -2.43 14.22
CA ALA A 80 -9.82 -1.35 13.26
C ALA A 80 -8.56 -1.43 12.38
N ILE A 81 -8.75 -1.17 11.08
CA ILE A 81 -7.64 -1.04 10.15
C ILE A 81 -7.08 0.36 10.25
N PHE A 82 -5.77 0.43 10.51
CA PHE A 82 -5.01 1.67 10.60
C PHE A 82 -4.39 2.02 9.25
N ASP A 83 -4.79 3.17 8.68
CA ASP A 83 -4.26 3.73 7.43
C ASP A 83 -3.56 5.07 7.71
N PRO A 84 -2.25 5.07 7.99
CA PRO A 84 -1.53 6.30 8.31
C PRO A 84 -1.15 7.08 7.05
N VAL A 85 -1.46 8.37 7.04
CA VAL A 85 -0.95 9.37 6.10
C VAL A 85 0.03 10.26 6.87
N VAL A 86 1.31 9.90 6.81
CA VAL A 86 2.38 10.54 7.57
C VAL A 86 3.15 11.48 6.68
N GLU A 87 2.97 12.77 6.91
CA GLU A 87 3.65 13.81 6.14
C GLU A 87 4.16 14.90 7.08
N ASP A 88 5.36 15.42 6.78
CA ASP A 88 6.03 16.39 7.64
C ASP A 88 5.59 17.84 7.34
N THR A 89 5.05 18.08 6.15
CA THR A 89 4.59 19.40 5.68
C THR A 89 3.13 19.35 5.23
N PHE A 90 2.46 20.49 5.34
CA PHE A 90 1.07 20.66 4.91
C PHE A 90 0.88 20.36 3.42
N ASP A 91 1.75 20.88 2.57
CA ASP A 91 1.64 20.73 1.12
C ASP A 91 1.79 19.27 0.68
N ASN A 92 2.71 18.52 1.29
CA ASN A 92 2.87 17.10 0.99
C ASN A 92 1.62 16.31 1.38
N MET A 93 1.06 16.61 2.55
CA MET A 93 -0.17 15.99 3.05
C MET A 93 -1.36 16.23 2.13
N ARG A 94 -1.55 17.48 1.70
CA ARG A 94 -2.54 17.86 0.68
C ARG A 94 -2.33 17.09 -0.62
N ASN A 95 -1.09 17.04 -1.10
CA ASN A 95 -0.75 16.35 -2.35
C ASN A 95 -1.03 14.85 -2.25
N THR A 96 -0.66 14.20 -1.15
CA THR A 96 -0.90 12.77 -0.91
C THR A 96 -2.40 12.45 -0.88
N LEU A 97 -3.22 13.27 -0.19
CA LEU A 97 -4.68 13.08 -0.19
C LEU A 97 -5.32 13.34 -1.55
N ASN A 98 -4.88 14.37 -2.27
CA ASN A 98 -5.35 14.66 -3.63
C ASN A 98 -4.99 13.54 -4.61
N GLN A 99 -3.78 12.98 -4.51
CA GLN A 99 -3.37 11.83 -5.32
C GLN A 99 -4.24 10.62 -5.06
N ARG A 100 -4.53 10.31 -3.78
CA ARG A 100 -5.45 9.23 -3.40
C ARG A 100 -6.85 9.44 -3.97
N ALA A 101 -7.38 10.66 -3.90
CA ALA A 101 -8.68 11.01 -4.46
C ALA A 101 -8.71 10.83 -5.98
N PHE A 102 -7.70 11.35 -6.68
CA PHE A 102 -7.57 11.25 -8.14
C PHE A 102 -7.42 9.80 -8.61
N ALA A 103 -6.61 9.00 -7.91
CA ALA A 103 -6.37 7.59 -8.24
C ALA A 103 -7.52 6.66 -7.82
N ASN A 104 -8.55 7.18 -7.14
CA ASN A 104 -9.62 6.39 -6.53
C ASN A 104 -9.11 5.32 -5.54
N GLN A 105 -8.11 5.70 -4.73
CA GLN A 105 -7.42 4.83 -3.77
C GLN A 105 -7.56 5.40 -2.35
N PRO A 106 -8.70 5.17 -1.66
CA PRO A 106 -8.95 5.79 -0.35
C PRO A 106 -7.85 5.45 0.68
N PHE A 107 -7.29 4.24 0.60
CA PHE A 107 -6.30 3.70 1.55
C PHE A 107 -4.90 3.55 0.96
N GLY A 108 -4.55 4.38 -0.03
CA GLY A 108 -3.24 4.35 -0.69
C GLY A 108 -2.97 3.12 -1.56
N ALA A 109 -4.00 2.29 -1.78
CA ALA A 109 -3.97 1.15 -2.68
C ALA A 109 -5.31 1.07 -3.44
N PRO A 110 -5.33 0.48 -4.66
CA PRO A 110 -6.57 0.19 -5.35
C PRO A 110 -7.41 -0.79 -4.53
N MET A 111 -8.70 -0.51 -4.40
CA MET A 111 -9.64 -1.49 -3.83
C MET A 111 -9.73 -2.68 -4.79
N ALA A 112 -9.73 -3.90 -4.25
CA ALA A 112 -9.90 -5.07 -5.11
C ALA A 112 -11.28 -4.99 -5.79
N THR A 113 -11.28 -4.97 -7.12
CA THR A 113 -12.51 -5.21 -7.87
C THR A 113 -12.87 -6.67 -7.69
N LEU A 114 -14.01 -6.96 -7.07
CA LEU A 114 -14.56 -8.32 -7.13
C LEU A 114 -14.62 -8.73 -8.61
N PRO A 115 -14.20 -9.94 -8.97
CA PRO A 115 -14.41 -10.43 -10.33
C PRO A 115 -15.91 -10.32 -10.62
N PRO A 116 -16.31 -9.92 -11.85
CA PRO A 116 -17.72 -9.85 -12.19
C PRO A 116 -18.36 -11.20 -11.81
N THR A 117 -19.42 -11.14 -11.01
CA THR A 117 -20.24 -12.32 -10.74
C THR A 117 -20.57 -12.93 -12.09
N LEU A 118 -20.12 -14.15 -12.34
CA LEU A 118 -20.46 -14.87 -13.57
C LEU A 118 -21.98 -14.84 -13.66
N ASP A 119 -22.51 -14.15 -14.67
CA ASP A 119 -23.94 -14.13 -14.94
C ASP A 119 -24.37 -15.59 -15.13
N PRO A 120 -25.27 -16.14 -14.31
CA PRO A 120 -25.71 -17.52 -14.45
C PRO A 120 -26.41 -17.78 -15.79
N ASN A 121 -26.79 -16.73 -16.52
CA ASN A 121 -27.35 -16.81 -17.86
C ASN A 121 -26.34 -16.52 -18.97
N GLN A 122 -25.05 -16.28 -18.66
CA GLN A 122 -24.05 -16.19 -19.73
C GLN A 122 -23.88 -17.57 -20.38
N PRO A 123 -24.06 -17.68 -21.72
CA PRO A 123 -23.75 -18.91 -22.42
C PRO A 123 -22.28 -19.22 -22.22
N ILE A 124 -21.99 -20.39 -21.65
CA ILE A 124 -20.62 -20.91 -21.50
C ILE A 124 -20.10 -21.13 -22.91
N ILE A 125 -19.35 -20.17 -23.46
CA ILE A 125 -18.61 -20.38 -24.70
C ILE A 125 -17.45 -21.30 -24.34
N PRO A 126 -17.39 -22.55 -24.84
CA PRO A 126 -16.26 -23.42 -24.59
C PRO A 126 -15.05 -22.81 -25.31
N THR A 127 -14.15 -22.17 -24.57
CA THR A 127 -12.86 -21.76 -25.13
C THR A 127 -12.13 -23.01 -25.64
N PRO A 128 -11.65 -23.04 -26.90
CA PRO A 128 -10.83 -24.14 -27.39
C PRO A 128 -9.60 -24.30 -26.50
N ARG A 129 -9.39 -25.51 -25.97
CA ARG A 129 -8.19 -25.85 -25.19
C ARG A 129 -6.96 -25.66 -26.07
N VAL A 130 -6.17 -24.64 -25.79
CA VAL A 130 -4.79 -24.56 -26.28
C VAL A 130 -4.00 -25.68 -25.60
N PRO A 131 -3.27 -26.55 -26.33
CA PRO A 131 -2.46 -27.59 -25.70
C PRO A 131 -1.31 -26.94 -24.91
N THR A 132 -1.25 -27.24 -23.62
CA THR A 132 -0.10 -26.94 -22.75
C THR A 132 1.06 -27.88 -23.09
N SER A 133 1.92 -27.52 -24.04
CA SER A 133 3.23 -28.14 -24.18
C SER A 133 4.21 -27.50 -23.18
N ARG A 134 4.13 -27.92 -21.93
CA ARG A 134 5.24 -27.70 -20.98
C ARG A 134 6.25 -28.83 -21.19
N PRO A 135 7.46 -28.60 -21.72
CA PRO A 135 8.49 -29.62 -21.67
C PRO A 135 8.88 -29.89 -20.20
N PRO A 136 9.11 -31.16 -19.81
CA PRO A 136 9.48 -31.52 -18.45
C PRO A 136 10.87 -30.97 -18.09
N ALA A 137 11.08 -30.66 -16.81
CA ALA A 137 12.34 -30.17 -16.27
C ALA A 137 13.44 -31.25 -16.44
N GLY A 138 14.30 -31.06 -17.43
CA GLY A 138 15.54 -31.81 -17.64
C GLY A 138 16.74 -30.91 -17.38
N PHE A 139 17.74 -31.44 -16.69
CA PHE A 139 19.01 -30.77 -16.38
C PHE A 139 19.66 -30.22 -17.65
N ILE A 140 19.95 -28.91 -17.68
CA ILE A 140 20.66 -28.27 -18.79
C ILE A 140 22.15 -28.22 -18.44
N THR A 141 22.91 -29.23 -18.87
CA THR A 141 24.35 -29.06 -19.13
C THR A 141 24.49 -28.54 -20.55
N ALA A 142 24.64 -27.22 -20.72
CA ALA A 142 25.00 -26.63 -22.00
C ALA A 142 26.50 -26.34 -22.04
N THR A 143 27.22 -27.07 -22.89
CA THR A 143 28.54 -26.65 -23.40
C THR A 143 28.31 -25.49 -24.39
N PRO A 144 29.00 -24.34 -24.26
CA PRO A 144 28.87 -23.28 -25.25
C PRO A 144 29.58 -23.65 -26.55
N SER A 145 28.86 -23.59 -27.68
CA SER A 145 29.48 -23.49 -29.01
C SER A 145 29.81 -22.02 -29.31
N PRO A 146 30.96 -21.72 -29.92
CA PRO A 146 31.37 -20.34 -30.19
C PRO A 146 30.59 -19.75 -31.36
N ASP A 147 30.05 -18.55 -31.17
CA ASP A 147 29.46 -17.74 -32.23
C ASP A 147 30.58 -16.99 -32.97
N VAL A 148 30.58 -17.05 -34.30
CA VAL A 148 31.71 -16.69 -35.18
C VAL A 148 31.68 -15.21 -35.59
N ASN A 149 30.76 -14.38 -35.08
CA ASN A 149 30.60 -13.01 -35.57
C ASN A 149 30.37 -11.92 -34.50
N ALA A 150 30.75 -12.13 -33.24
CA ALA A 150 30.68 -11.06 -32.24
C ALA A 150 31.97 -10.21 -32.22
N VAL A 151 31.88 -8.98 -32.72
CA VAL A 151 32.86 -7.91 -32.48
C VAL A 151 32.86 -7.59 -30.98
N PRO A 152 34.01 -7.59 -30.27
CA PRO A 152 34.02 -7.40 -28.83
C PRO A 152 33.72 -5.93 -28.46
N THR A 153 32.56 -5.68 -27.85
CA THR A 153 32.30 -4.45 -27.11
C THR A 153 32.76 -4.65 -25.66
N GLN A 154 33.73 -3.84 -25.25
CA GLN A 154 34.38 -3.84 -23.94
C GLN A 154 33.36 -3.58 -22.82
N PRO A 155 33.30 -4.39 -21.74
CA PRO A 155 32.49 -4.09 -20.57
C PRO A 155 33.08 -2.95 -19.72
N PRO A 156 32.26 -2.17 -19.01
CA PRO A 156 32.73 -1.12 -18.11
C PRO A 156 33.49 -1.71 -16.91
N ASN A 157 34.54 -0.98 -16.52
CA ASN A 157 35.52 -1.29 -15.50
C ASN A 157 34.86 -1.54 -14.12
N LEU A 158 34.98 -2.76 -13.58
CA LEU A 158 34.57 -3.09 -12.22
C LEU A 158 35.65 -2.60 -11.24
N THR A 159 35.34 -1.59 -10.43
CA THR A 159 36.17 -1.19 -9.29
C THR A 159 36.28 -2.33 -8.26
N PRO A 160 37.46 -2.62 -7.70
CA PRO A 160 37.62 -3.66 -6.68
C PRO A 160 36.87 -3.32 -5.39
N VAL A 161 36.09 -4.27 -4.87
CA VAL A 161 35.48 -4.20 -3.54
C VAL A 161 36.58 -4.39 -2.49
N GLN A 162 36.77 -3.38 -1.66
CA GLN A 162 37.74 -3.37 -0.56
C GLN A 162 37.24 -4.27 0.59
N PRO A 163 38.03 -5.24 1.09
CA PRO A 163 37.60 -6.07 2.21
C PRO A 163 37.61 -5.28 3.53
N THR A 164 36.51 -5.37 4.28
CA THR A 164 36.36 -4.82 5.63
C THR A 164 37.31 -5.50 6.61
N PRO A 165 38.15 -4.78 7.37
CA PRO A 165 39.01 -5.37 8.40
C PRO A 165 38.19 -5.98 9.54
N GLY A 166 38.55 -7.19 9.95
CA GLY A 166 37.93 -7.91 11.07
C GLY A 166 38.29 -7.30 12.44
N PRO A 167 37.61 -7.75 13.53
CA PRO A 167 37.79 -7.22 14.87
C PRO A 167 39.18 -7.55 15.43
N VAL A 168 39.86 -6.53 15.96
CA VAL A 168 41.14 -6.65 16.68
C VAL A 168 40.86 -7.14 18.10
N THR A 169 41.36 -8.33 18.45
CA THR A 169 41.44 -8.82 19.83
C THR A 169 42.89 -8.82 20.30
N GLY A 170 43.13 -8.19 21.46
CA GLY A 170 44.39 -8.19 22.21
C GLY A 170 44.49 -6.90 23.02
N GLY A 171 44.87 -6.86 24.29
CA GLY A 171 45.26 -7.86 25.28
C GLY A 171 45.44 -7.12 26.61
#